data_AF-A0A667Z7J8-F1
#
_entry.id   AF-A0A667Z7J8-F1
#
_cell.length_a   1.000
_cell.length_b   1.000
_cell.length_c   1.000
_cell.angle_alpha   90.00
_cell.angle_beta   90.00
_cell.angle_gamma   90.00
#
_symmetry.space_group_name_H-M   'P 1'
#
loop_
_entity.id
_entity.type
_entity.pdbx_description
1 polymer ?
#
loop_
_entity_poly.entity_id
_entity_poly.type
_entity_poly.pdbx_seq_one_letter_code
_entity_poly.pdbx_strand_id
1 'polypeptide(L)'
;MAPDYSKNVPERPEPHKADVKGSLPSWLQGTLLRNGPGIFSVGETTYSHWFDGMAIMHSFTFKDGEVTYRSKYLRGDTYQANIAAKRIVVSEMGTMAYPDPSKNFIVKAITFLNHTVPDFTDNGASNIIKYGNDYYATSETNYIRKIDPVTLETQEKSDTWWTHLFCTMCTFQHFSFYC
;
A
#
# COMPACT_ATOMS: atom_id res chain seq x y z
N MET A 1 -26.45 11.41 3.77
CA MET A 1 -25.95 10.05 3.45
C MET A 1 -24.47 10.04 3.84
N ALA A 2 -24.04 9.14 4.72
CA ALA A 2 -22.62 9.08 5.09
C ALA A 2 -21.80 8.63 3.87
N PRO A 3 -20.56 9.12 3.68
CA PRO A 3 -19.70 8.64 2.62
C PRO A 3 -19.42 7.15 2.81
N ASP A 4 -19.47 6.38 1.72
CA ASP A 4 -19.06 4.98 1.71
C ASP A 4 -17.56 4.90 1.43
N TYR A 5 -16.79 4.51 2.43
CA TYR A 5 -15.32 4.42 2.39
C TYR A 5 -14.79 3.07 1.89
N SER A 6 -15.68 2.14 1.52
CA SER A 6 -15.33 0.80 1.05
C SER A 6 -15.50 0.63 -0.46
N LYS A 7 -15.35 1.73 -1.21
CA LYS A 7 -15.45 1.76 -2.68
C LYS A 7 -14.10 1.97 -3.32
N ASN A 8 -13.93 1.42 -4.53
CA ASN A 8 -12.72 1.66 -5.33
C ASN A 8 -12.57 3.15 -5.66
N VAL A 9 -11.39 3.69 -5.42
CA VAL A 9 -11.06 5.10 -5.69
C VAL A 9 -10.04 5.16 -6.82
N PRO A 10 -10.31 5.88 -7.92
CA PRO A 10 -9.34 6.03 -9.00
C PRO A 10 -8.12 6.83 -8.53
N GLU A 11 -6.93 6.41 -8.97
CA GLU A 11 -5.70 7.16 -8.75
C GLU A 11 -5.65 8.46 -9.56
N ARG A 12 -4.85 9.43 -9.08
CA ARG A 12 -4.55 10.69 -9.77
C ARG A 12 -3.04 10.85 -9.85
N PRO A 13 -2.39 10.22 -10.85
CA PRO A 13 -0.93 10.17 -10.93
C PRO A 13 -0.31 11.53 -11.25
N GLU A 14 -1.08 12.41 -11.92
CA GLU A 14 -0.66 13.77 -12.21
C GLU A 14 -0.93 14.72 -11.03
N PRO A 15 -0.01 15.66 -10.76
CA PRO A 15 -0.21 16.77 -9.84
C PRO A 15 -1.52 17.51 -10.08
N HIS A 16 -2.40 17.54 -9.07
CA HIS A 16 -3.62 18.32 -9.11
C HIS A 16 -3.57 19.45 -8.08
N LYS A 17 -3.63 20.70 -8.54
CA LYS A 17 -3.69 21.86 -7.65
C LYS A 17 -5.00 21.88 -6.89
N ALA A 18 -4.94 21.96 -5.56
CA ALA A 18 -6.12 22.05 -4.71
C ALA A 18 -6.63 23.49 -4.60
N ASP A 19 -7.95 23.64 -4.46
CA ASP A 19 -8.58 24.91 -4.10
C ASP A 19 -8.40 25.18 -2.61
N VAL A 20 -7.50 26.11 -2.28
CA VAL A 20 -7.17 26.46 -0.90
C VAL A 20 -8.16 27.50 -0.38
N LYS A 21 -8.96 27.11 0.62
CA LYS A 21 -9.86 28.01 1.34
C LYS A 21 -9.23 28.44 2.66
N GLY A 22 -9.03 29.75 2.84
CA GLY A 22 -8.33 30.32 3.99
C GLY A 22 -6.88 30.69 3.64
N SER A 23 -6.00 30.68 4.63
CA SER A 23 -4.57 30.96 4.45
C SER A 23 -3.72 29.86 5.07
N LEU A 24 -2.70 29.42 4.33
CA LEU A 24 -1.72 28.46 4.84
C LEU A 24 -0.57 29.21 5.51
N PRO A 25 -0.06 28.72 6.65
CA PRO A 25 1.11 29.34 7.27
C PRO A 25 2.33 29.30 6.35
N SER A 26 3.08 30.40 6.27
CA SER A 26 4.25 30.50 5.38
C SER A 26 5.38 29.52 5.70
N TRP A 27 5.44 29.05 6.94
CA TRP A 27 6.41 28.05 7.39
C TRP A 27 6.03 26.61 6.98
N LEU A 28 4.78 26.37 6.55
CA LEU A 28 4.34 25.04 6.13
C LEU A 28 4.81 24.75 4.70
N GLN A 29 5.95 24.08 4.62
CA GLN A 29 6.63 23.73 3.38
C GLN A 29 7.03 22.25 3.45
N GLY A 30 6.67 21.46 2.44
CA GLY A 30 6.98 20.03 2.39
C GLY A 30 5.82 19.16 1.92
N THR A 31 5.93 17.85 2.14
CA THR A 31 4.95 16.88 1.63
C THR A 31 4.41 16.02 2.77
N LEU A 32 3.08 16.01 2.90
CA LEU A 32 2.37 15.05 3.74
C LEU A 32 2.10 13.79 2.92
N LEU A 33 2.63 12.66 3.37
CA LEU A 33 2.39 11.34 2.80
C LEU A 33 1.42 10.55 3.69
N ARG A 34 0.42 9.94 3.06
CA ARG A 34 -0.54 9.05 3.70
C ARG A 34 -0.81 7.87 2.76
N ASN A 35 -1.11 6.71 3.32
CA ASN A 35 -1.65 5.58 2.58
C ASN A 35 -2.89 5.03 3.28
N GLY A 36 -3.61 4.18 2.56
CA GLY A 36 -4.81 3.51 3.02
C GLY A 36 -5.31 2.51 1.97
N PRO A 37 -6.35 1.73 2.28
CA PRO A 37 -7.02 0.89 1.30
C PRO A 37 -7.76 1.77 0.27
N GLY A 38 -7.54 1.50 -1.03
CA GLY A 38 -8.13 2.24 -2.15
C GLY A 38 -8.86 1.39 -3.18
N ILE A 39 -8.64 0.07 -3.19
CA ILE A 39 -9.37 -0.87 -4.05
C ILE A 39 -9.92 -1.99 -3.18
N PHE A 40 -11.25 -2.06 -3.09
CA PHE A 40 -12.01 -3.03 -2.31
C PHE A 40 -12.59 -4.17 -3.15
N SER A 41 -12.61 -4.04 -4.49
CA SER A 41 -13.02 -5.10 -5.40
C SER A 41 -12.17 -5.16 -6.66
N VAL A 42 -11.95 -6.38 -7.16
CA VAL A 42 -11.22 -6.67 -8.39
C VAL A 42 -12.04 -7.67 -9.20
N GLY A 43 -12.50 -7.27 -10.39
CA GLY A 43 -13.46 -8.05 -11.17
C GLY A 43 -14.75 -8.28 -10.36
N GLU A 44 -15.13 -9.55 -10.20
CA GLU A 44 -16.31 -9.97 -9.42
C GLU A 44 -15.98 -10.30 -7.96
N THR A 45 -14.71 -10.25 -7.56
CA THR A 45 -14.27 -10.56 -6.19
C THR A 45 -14.12 -9.29 -5.35
N THR A 46 -14.51 -9.38 -4.08
CA THR A 46 -14.51 -8.25 -3.13
C THR A 46 -13.82 -8.65 -1.84
N TYR A 47 -13.06 -7.72 -1.27
CA TYR A 47 -12.46 -7.88 0.04
C TYR A 47 -13.52 -7.85 1.15
N SER A 48 -13.39 -8.75 2.11
CA SER A 48 -14.35 -8.93 3.21
C SER A 48 -14.02 -8.07 4.43
N HIS A 49 -12.78 -7.55 4.52
CA HIS A 49 -12.33 -6.70 5.60
C HIS A 49 -11.79 -5.37 5.07
N TRP A 50 -12.02 -4.28 5.81
CA TRP A 50 -11.60 -2.94 5.39
C TRP A 50 -10.07 -2.83 5.21
N PHE A 51 -9.30 -3.47 6.08
CA PHE A 51 -7.83 -3.50 5.99
C PHE A 51 -7.27 -4.30 4.80
N ASP A 52 -8.08 -5.12 4.12
CA ASP A 52 -7.59 -5.96 3.03
C ASP A 52 -7.56 -5.22 1.68
N GLY A 53 -8.17 -4.02 1.60
CA GLY A 53 -8.19 -3.25 0.36
C GLY A 53 -6.77 -2.94 -0.13
N MET A 54 -6.53 -3.02 -1.44
CA MET A 54 -5.20 -2.76 -1.99
C MET A 54 -4.80 -1.30 -1.77
N ALA A 55 -3.55 -1.11 -1.40
CA ALA A 55 -3.02 0.18 -0.97
C ALA A 55 -3.05 1.24 -2.08
N ILE A 56 -3.53 2.42 -1.71
CA ILE A 56 -3.34 3.67 -2.45
C ILE A 56 -2.55 4.64 -1.58
N MET A 57 -1.58 5.30 -2.20
CA MET A 57 -0.77 6.35 -1.58
C MET A 57 -1.28 7.71 -2.00
N HIS A 58 -1.20 8.67 -1.09
CA HIS A 58 -1.61 10.04 -1.24
C HIS A 58 -0.48 10.97 -0.82
N SER A 59 -0.22 12.00 -1.61
CA SER A 59 0.71 13.08 -1.27
C SER A 59 0.01 14.43 -1.35
N PHE A 60 0.20 15.26 -0.34
CA PHE A 60 -0.15 16.68 -0.35
C PHE A 60 1.13 17.49 -0.20
N THR A 61 1.52 18.18 -1.26
CA THR A 61 2.74 19.01 -1.28
C THR A 61 2.34 20.46 -1.07
N PHE A 62 2.86 21.06 -0.01
CA PHE A 62 2.71 22.45 0.38
C PHE A 62 3.92 23.23 -0.10
N LYS A 63 3.67 24.22 -0.96
CA LYS A 63 4.71 25.11 -1.44
C LYS A 63 4.17 26.51 -1.67
N ASP A 64 4.76 27.50 -1.00
CA ASP A 64 4.49 28.93 -1.23
C ASP A 64 2.98 29.29 -1.14
N GLY A 65 2.28 28.70 -0.17
CA GLY A 65 0.85 28.91 0.02
C GLY A 65 -0.07 28.11 -0.92
N GLU A 66 0.51 27.28 -1.80
CA GLU A 66 -0.21 26.39 -2.69
C GLU A 66 -0.16 24.94 -2.20
N VAL A 67 -1.17 24.15 -2.58
CA VAL A 67 -1.23 22.71 -2.30
C VAL A 67 -1.43 21.94 -3.59
N THR A 68 -0.59 20.93 -3.79
CA THR A 68 -0.72 19.98 -4.89
C THR A 68 -0.99 18.59 -4.34
N TYR A 69 -2.03 17.94 -4.84
CA TYR A 69 -2.42 16.59 -4.51
C TYR A 69 -2.01 15.60 -5.60
N ARG A 70 -1.61 14.40 -5.20
CA ARG A 70 -1.39 13.25 -6.10
C ARG A 70 -1.80 11.97 -5.37
N SER A 71 -2.29 10.98 -6.10
CA SER A 71 -2.43 9.62 -5.60
C SER A 71 -2.00 8.57 -6.61
N LYS A 72 -1.38 7.49 -6.12
CA LYS A 72 -1.01 6.32 -6.92
C LYS A 72 -1.25 5.04 -6.15
N TYR A 73 -1.68 3.99 -6.84
CA TYR A 73 -1.73 2.66 -6.22
C TYR A 73 -0.31 2.17 -5.91
N LEU A 74 -0.18 1.40 -4.82
CA LEU A 74 1.06 0.69 -4.54
C LEU A 74 1.16 -0.52 -5.48
N ARG A 75 2.03 -0.44 -6.47
CA ARG A 75 2.17 -1.46 -7.53
C ARG A 75 3.09 -2.61 -7.10
N GLY A 76 2.76 -3.23 -5.96
CA GLY A 76 3.44 -4.42 -5.44
C GLY A 76 3.05 -5.72 -6.17
N ASP A 77 3.60 -6.85 -5.71
CA ASP A 77 3.36 -8.18 -6.29
C ASP A 77 1.88 -8.55 -6.16
N THR A 78 1.28 -8.31 -4.99
CA THR A 78 -0.16 -8.54 -4.74
C THR A 78 -1.02 -7.75 -5.72
N TYR A 79 -0.72 -6.46 -5.94
CA TYR A 79 -1.46 -5.62 -6.87
C TYR A 79 -1.37 -6.17 -8.30
N GLN A 80 -0.14 -6.45 -8.77
CA GLN A 80 0.08 -6.94 -10.13
C GLN A 80 -0.61 -8.30 -10.36
N ALA A 81 -0.53 -9.21 -9.39
CA ALA A 81 -1.16 -10.52 -9.46
C ALA A 81 -2.69 -10.40 -9.55
N ASN A 82 -3.30 -9.56 -8.71
CA ASN A 82 -4.76 -9.36 -8.68
C ASN A 82 -5.26 -8.70 -9.96
N ILE A 83 -4.58 -7.66 -10.46
CA ILE A 83 -4.97 -6.95 -11.68
C ILE A 83 -4.80 -7.85 -12.91
N ALA A 84 -3.71 -8.60 -13.02
CA ALA A 84 -3.47 -9.54 -14.12
C ALA A 84 -4.51 -10.66 -14.16
N ALA A 85 -4.89 -11.19 -12.99
CA ALA A 85 -5.91 -12.23 -12.87
C ALA A 85 -7.36 -11.71 -12.96
N LYS A 86 -7.56 -10.39 -12.90
CA LYS A 86 -8.88 -9.73 -12.79
C LYS A 86 -9.73 -10.26 -11.63
N ARG A 87 -9.09 -10.71 -10.55
CA ARG A 87 -9.70 -11.23 -9.32
C ARG A 87 -8.67 -11.27 -8.19
N ILE A 88 -9.12 -11.37 -6.95
CA ILE A 88 -8.24 -11.52 -5.77
C ILE A 88 -7.61 -12.93 -5.80
N VAL A 89 -6.28 -13.00 -5.92
CA VAL A 89 -5.49 -14.24 -5.98
C VAL A 89 -4.44 -14.37 -4.87
N VAL A 90 -4.19 -13.30 -4.13
CA VAL A 90 -3.35 -13.29 -2.92
C VAL A 90 -4.24 -13.08 -1.71
N SER A 91 -4.07 -13.94 -0.69
CA SER A 91 -4.83 -13.83 0.56
C SER A 91 -4.34 -12.65 1.39
N GLU A 92 -5.29 -11.92 1.97
CA GLU A 92 -5.08 -10.86 2.94
C GLU A 92 -5.52 -11.34 4.34
N MET A 93 -5.38 -10.50 5.36
CA MET A 93 -5.67 -10.87 6.75
C MET A 93 -7.11 -11.37 6.94
N GLY A 94 -8.10 -10.68 6.36
CA GLY A 94 -9.52 -11.00 6.49
C GLY A 94 -10.16 -11.65 5.27
N THR A 95 -9.41 -11.86 4.19
CA THR A 95 -9.91 -12.34 2.90
C THR A 95 -9.00 -13.42 2.35
N MET A 96 -9.47 -14.68 2.40
CA MET A 96 -8.75 -15.77 1.76
C MET A 96 -8.96 -15.74 0.25
N ALA A 97 -7.87 -15.74 -0.51
CA ALA A 97 -7.91 -15.93 -1.94
C ALA A 97 -8.10 -17.41 -2.25
N TYR A 98 -9.08 -17.71 -3.12
CA TYR A 98 -9.26 -19.07 -3.60
C TYR A 98 -8.34 -19.33 -4.81
N PRO A 99 -7.61 -20.47 -4.82
CA PRO A 99 -6.77 -20.84 -5.93
C PRO A 99 -7.60 -20.96 -7.21
N ASP A 100 -6.99 -20.60 -8.33
CA ASP A 100 -7.64 -20.62 -9.64
C ASP A 100 -8.26 -22.00 -9.94
N PRO A 101 -9.56 -22.08 -10.27
CA PRO A 101 -10.14 -23.35 -10.71
C PRO A 101 -9.46 -23.90 -11.98
N SER A 102 -8.83 -23.03 -12.79
CA SER A 102 -8.13 -23.42 -14.03
C SER A 102 -6.67 -23.83 -13.84
N LYS A 103 -6.09 -23.68 -12.63
CA LYS A 103 -4.70 -24.12 -12.36
C LYS A 103 -4.67 -25.64 -12.14
N ASN A 104 -3.96 -26.32 -13.04
CA ASN A 104 -3.80 -27.78 -13.09
C ASN A 104 -3.33 -28.40 -11.75
N PHE A 105 -3.60 -29.70 -11.58
CA PHE A 105 -3.20 -30.51 -10.41
C PHE A 105 -1.70 -30.38 -10.05
N ILE A 106 -0.84 -30.17 -11.05
CA ILE A 106 0.60 -29.95 -10.88
C ILE A 106 0.88 -28.64 -10.15
N VAL A 107 0.17 -27.56 -10.48
CA VAL A 107 0.30 -26.28 -9.77
C VAL A 107 -0.21 -26.44 -8.34
N LYS A 108 -1.32 -27.15 -8.12
CA LYS A 108 -1.81 -27.45 -6.76
C LYS A 108 -0.78 -28.25 -5.93
N ALA A 109 -0.11 -29.22 -6.53
CA ALA A 109 0.95 -30.00 -5.88
C ALA A 109 2.21 -29.15 -5.59
N ILE A 110 2.63 -28.29 -6.53
CA ILE A 110 3.75 -27.36 -6.32
C ILE A 110 3.40 -26.33 -5.25
N THR A 111 2.17 -25.78 -5.25
CA THR A 111 1.70 -24.88 -4.20
C THR A 111 1.69 -25.61 -2.85
N PHE A 112 1.21 -26.86 -2.79
CA PHE A 112 1.24 -27.67 -1.58
C PHE A 112 2.65 -27.95 -1.05
N LEU A 113 3.63 -28.17 -1.94
CA LEU A 113 5.03 -28.36 -1.57
C LEU A 113 5.73 -27.05 -1.17
N ASN A 114 5.37 -25.93 -1.81
CA ASN A 114 5.91 -24.59 -1.52
C ASN A 114 5.24 -23.91 -0.31
N HIS A 115 4.11 -24.42 0.19
CA HIS A 115 3.39 -23.92 1.38
C HIS A 115 4.17 -24.08 2.71
N THR A 116 5.45 -24.45 2.68
CA THR A 116 6.30 -24.44 3.88
C THR A 116 6.63 -23.01 4.36
N VAL A 117 6.42 -21.99 3.52
CA VAL A 117 6.36 -20.58 3.94
C VAL A 117 5.15 -19.93 3.26
N PRO A 118 4.16 -19.40 3.99
CA PRO A 118 3.12 -18.59 3.37
C PRO A 118 3.78 -17.37 2.72
N ASP A 119 3.62 -17.20 1.41
CA ASP A 119 3.96 -15.94 0.75
C ASP A 119 2.99 -14.87 1.28
N PHE A 120 3.42 -14.16 2.32
CA PHE A 120 2.65 -13.06 2.89
C PHE A 120 2.46 -11.96 1.85
N THR A 121 1.31 -11.28 1.92
CA THR A 121 1.03 -10.12 1.08
C THR A 121 2.06 -9.01 1.29
N ASP A 122 2.39 -8.30 0.21
CA ASP A 122 3.19 -7.07 0.23
C ASP A 122 2.32 -5.81 0.10
N ASN A 123 1.01 -5.94 0.36
CA ASN A 123 0.05 -4.85 0.39
C ASN A 123 0.32 -3.91 1.58
N GLY A 124 1.15 -2.89 1.38
CA GLY A 124 1.49 -1.88 2.37
C GLY A 124 0.41 -0.79 2.53
N ALA A 125 -0.79 -1.15 2.98
CA ALA A 125 -1.93 -0.22 3.10
C ALA A 125 -2.02 0.54 4.43
N SER A 126 -1.19 0.22 5.43
CA SER A 126 -1.38 0.70 6.79
C SER A 126 -0.65 2.00 7.11
N ASN A 127 0.65 2.06 6.84
CA ASN A 127 1.46 3.25 7.13
C ASN A 127 2.62 3.45 6.14
N ILE A 128 3.23 4.63 6.17
CA ILE A 128 4.48 4.95 5.48
C ILE A 128 5.52 5.31 6.54
N ILE A 129 6.67 4.65 6.51
CA ILE A 129 7.81 4.92 7.40
C ILE A 129 8.98 5.51 6.61
N LYS A 130 9.80 6.31 7.29
CA LYS A 130 11.07 6.81 6.75
C LYS A 130 12.21 6.06 7.45
N TYR A 131 13.10 5.44 6.69
CA TYR A 131 14.30 4.79 7.23
C TYR A 131 15.52 5.34 6.50
N GLY A 132 16.38 6.05 7.24
CA GLY A 132 17.45 6.84 6.62
C GLY A 132 16.88 7.90 5.68
N ASN A 133 17.23 7.82 4.39
CA ASN A 133 16.73 8.71 3.34
C ASN A 133 15.57 8.11 2.53
N ASP A 134 15.25 6.85 2.77
CA ASP A 134 14.26 6.10 1.99
C ASP A 134 12.91 6.07 2.69
N TYR A 135 11.84 5.97 1.90
CA TYR A 135 10.46 5.87 2.35
C TYR A 135 9.90 4.50 1.99
N TYR A 136 9.14 3.91 2.90
CA TYR A 136 8.58 2.58 2.72
C TYR A 136 7.09 2.55 3.08
N ALA A 137 6.27 1.98 2.20
CA ALA A 137 4.90 1.60 2.50
C ALA A 137 4.89 0.25 3.21
N THR A 138 4.16 0.15 4.33
CA THR A 138 4.19 -1.00 5.23
C THR A 138 2.79 -1.44 5.63
N SER A 139 2.67 -2.73 5.95
CA SER A 139 1.55 -3.32 6.67
C SER A 139 2.08 -4.11 7.87
N GLU A 140 1.35 -5.11 8.35
CA GLU A 140 1.74 -5.95 9.47
C GLU A 140 2.59 -7.17 9.05
N THR A 141 2.88 -7.31 7.75
CA THR A 141 3.72 -8.39 7.20
C THR A 141 5.21 -8.02 7.21
N ASN A 142 6.07 -8.99 6.87
CA ASN A 142 7.52 -8.81 6.77
C ASN A 142 7.98 -8.14 5.46
N TYR A 143 7.05 -7.84 4.55
CA TYR A 143 7.36 -7.24 3.27
C TYR A 143 7.00 -5.75 3.29
N ILE A 144 8.01 -4.92 3.01
CA ILE A 144 7.82 -3.47 2.85
C ILE A 144 8.20 -3.07 1.44
N ARG A 145 7.53 -2.03 0.94
CA ARG A 145 7.76 -1.53 -0.42
C ARG A 145 8.40 -0.17 -0.36
N LYS A 146 9.58 -0.03 -0.97
CA LYS A 146 10.19 1.29 -1.11
C LYS A 146 9.37 2.13 -2.07
N ILE A 147 9.23 3.42 -1.76
CA ILE A 147 8.44 4.37 -2.54
C ILE A 147 9.22 5.66 -2.76
N ASP A 148 8.98 6.30 -3.89
CA ASP A 148 9.41 7.67 -4.12
C ASP A 148 8.43 8.64 -3.44
N PRO A 149 8.87 9.45 -2.45
CA PRO A 149 8.00 10.35 -1.71
C PRO A 149 7.45 11.53 -2.55
N VAL A 150 8.06 11.83 -3.70
CA VAL A 150 7.64 12.91 -4.60
C VAL A 150 6.74 12.37 -5.71
N THR A 151 7.18 11.27 -6.34
CA THR A 151 6.46 10.76 -7.52
C THR A 151 5.38 9.74 -7.20
N LEU A 152 5.41 9.17 -5.99
CA LEU A 152 4.63 8.02 -5.53
C LEU A 152 4.84 6.76 -6.37
N GLU A 153 5.98 6.65 -7.06
CA GLU A 153 6.34 5.42 -7.76
C GLU A 153 6.72 4.32 -6.77
N THR A 154 6.24 3.11 -7.04
CA THR A 154 6.59 1.91 -6.28
C THR A 154 7.92 1.37 -6.78
N GLN A 155 8.83 1.08 -5.87
CA GLN A 155 10.17 0.58 -6.16
C GLN A 155 10.33 -0.86 -5.65
N GLU A 156 11.56 -1.27 -5.32
CA GLU A 156 11.87 -2.63 -4.89
C GLU A 156 11.07 -3.09 -3.66
N LYS A 157 10.83 -4.41 -3.63
CA LYS A 157 10.41 -5.14 -2.45
C LYS A 157 11.61 -5.30 -1.53
N SER A 158 11.42 -5.02 -0.25
CA SER A 158 12.42 -5.30 0.77
C SER A 158 11.83 -6.16 1.86
N ASP A 159 12.64 -7.10 2.33
CA ASP A 159 12.34 -7.92 3.48
C ASP A 159 12.90 -7.24 4.73
N THR A 160 12.10 -7.15 5.79
CA THR A 160 12.50 -6.46 7.03
C THR A 160 13.53 -7.23 7.88
N TRP A 161 13.80 -8.48 7.52
CA TRP A 161 14.82 -9.31 8.17
C TRP A 161 16.22 -8.67 8.17
N TRP A 162 16.53 -7.83 7.19
CA TRP A 162 17.83 -7.16 7.07
C TRP A 162 17.95 -5.85 7.88
N THR A 163 16.85 -5.28 8.35
CA THR A 163 16.82 -3.97 9.03
C THR A 163 16.72 -4.08 10.55
N HIS A 164 16.87 -5.29 11.13
CA HIS A 164 16.59 -5.59 12.54
C HIS A 164 15.17 -5.18 13.00
N LEU A 165 14.25 -4.97 12.06
CA LEU A 165 12.83 -4.75 12.32
C LEU A 165 12.17 -6.12 12.53
N PHE A 166 12.42 -6.74 13.69
CA PHE A 166 11.95 -8.09 14.00
C PHE A 166 10.46 -8.13 14.37
N CYS A 167 9.76 -9.05 13.68
CA CYS A 167 8.54 -9.75 14.10
C CYS A 167 7.23 -8.93 14.21
N THR A 168 6.23 -9.27 13.39
CA THR A 168 4.83 -8.74 13.45
C THR A 168 4.77 -7.23 13.64
N MET A 169 4.93 -6.51 12.54
CA MET A 169 5.11 -5.06 12.57
C MET A 169 3.86 -4.36 13.11
N CYS A 170 3.99 -3.78 14.32
CA CYS A 170 3.22 -2.60 14.63
C CYS A 170 3.66 -1.52 13.63
N THR A 171 2.73 -1.07 12.79
CA THR A 171 2.99 -0.05 11.75
C THR A 171 3.38 1.31 12.35
N PHE A 172 3.26 1.46 13.67
CA PHE A 172 3.68 2.61 14.45
C PHE A 172 5.08 2.39 15.03
N GLN A 173 6.10 2.70 14.25
CA GLN A 173 7.49 2.68 14.72
C GLN A 173 7.84 3.92 15.53
N HIS A 174 8.59 3.73 16.62
CA HIS A 174 9.11 4.83 17.43
C HIS A 174 10.47 5.27 16.90
N PHE A 175 10.56 6.51 16.41
CA PHE A 175 11.84 7.10 16.00
C PHE A 175 12.50 7.77 17.19
N SER A 176 13.57 7.16 17.74
CA SER A 176 14.44 7.83 18.70
C SER A 176 15.45 8.70 17.94
N PHE A 177 15.24 10.01 17.96
CA PHE A 177 16.25 10.97 17.52
C PHE A 177 17.25 11.13 18.66
N TYR A 178 18.41 10.47 18.57
CA TYR A 178 19.57 10.84 19.39
C TYR A 178 20.22 12.05 18.70
N CYS A 179 20.18 13.21 19.38
CA CYS A 179 20.89 14.43 18.98
C CYS A 179 22.41 14.28 19.15
#